data_AF-V5RWG4-F1
#
_entry.id   AF-V5RWG4-F1
#
_cell.length_a   1.000
_cell.length_b   1.000
_cell.length_c   1.000
_cell.angle_alpha   90.00
_cell.angle_beta   90.00
_cell.angle_gamma   90.00
#
_symmetry.space_group_name_H-M   'P 1'
#
loop_
_entity.id
_entity.type
_entity.pdbx_description
1 polymer ?
#
loop_
_entity_poly.entity_id
_entity_poly.type
_entity_poly.pdbx_seq_one_letter_code
_entity_poly.pdbx_strand_id
1 'polypeptide(L)'
;MNRRWSPLLTTKTYTVQEAMDILGMSKRDLVEASGLNCNTVKRILSNDPEEFNTRLETAILIAEALGLTIHEIKWPRDITRVGRPPHTGCPITTVTKTITITRVVEIKVPVCPTCRLELPLTGVCDTCS
;
A
#
# COMPACT_ATOMS: atom_id res chain seq x y z
N MET A 1 0.31 -16.24 -39.78
CA MET A 1 -0.44 -14.98 -39.58
C MET A 1 -0.11 -14.45 -38.19
N ASN A 2 0.84 -13.53 -38.10
CA ASN A 2 1.29 -12.94 -36.85
C ASN A 2 0.22 -11.98 -36.33
N ARG A 3 -0.47 -12.34 -35.25
CA ARG A 3 -1.32 -11.40 -34.51
C ARG A 3 -0.39 -10.41 -33.81
N ARG A 4 -0.24 -9.24 -34.43
CA ARG A 4 0.38 -8.04 -33.84
C ARG A 4 -0.47 -7.67 -32.62
N TRP A 5 0.08 -7.84 -31.43
CA TRP A 5 -0.51 -7.31 -30.21
C TRP A 5 -0.41 -5.78 -30.31
N SER A 6 -1.54 -5.12 -30.52
CA SER A 6 -1.63 -3.67 -30.35
C SER A 6 -1.81 -3.39 -28.86
N PRO A 7 -0.89 -2.72 -28.15
CA PRO A 7 -1.16 -2.22 -26.82
C PRO A 7 -2.02 -0.96 -26.99
N LEU A 8 -3.33 -1.13 -27.25
CA LEU A 8 -4.30 -0.05 -27.12
C LEU A 8 -4.69 0.09 -25.65
N LEU A 9 -3.71 0.39 -24.80
CA LEU A 9 -3.96 0.98 -23.49
C LEU A 9 -3.60 2.45 -23.63
N THR A 10 -4.42 3.19 -24.38
CA THR A 10 -4.64 4.59 -24.02
C THR A 10 -5.33 4.54 -22.66
N THR A 11 -4.56 4.43 -21.58
CA THR A 11 -5.05 4.57 -20.20
C THR A 11 -5.46 6.02 -20.05
N LYS A 12 -6.66 6.32 -20.55
CA LYS A 12 -7.29 7.62 -20.39
C LYS A 12 -7.54 7.76 -18.88
N THR A 13 -6.88 8.73 -18.29
CA THR A 13 -7.06 9.05 -16.88
C THR A 13 -8.17 10.08 -16.75
N TYR A 14 -9.00 9.92 -15.73
CA TYR A 14 -10.12 10.80 -15.43
C TYR A 14 -9.91 11.39 -14.04
N THR A 15 -10.22 12.66 -13.84
CA THR A 15 -10.43 13.17 -12.49
C THR A 15 -11.67 12.52 -11.88
N VAL A 16 -11.75 12.50 -10.54
CA VAL A 16 -12.93 11.99 -9.82
C VAL A 16 -14.20 12.71 -10.28
N GLN A 17 -14.13 14.03 -10.52
CA GLN A 17 -15.27 14.81 -11.01
C GLN A 17 -15.70 14.38 -12.42
N GLU A 18 -14.76 14.22 -13.36
CA GLU A 18 -15.09 13.77 -14.72
C GLU A 18 -15.73 12.37 -14.73
N ALA A 19 -15.23 11.45 -13.90
CA ALA A 19 -15.81 10.12 -13.78
C ALA A 19 -17.24 10.17 -13.22
N MET A 20 -17.49 11.02 -12.21
CA MET A 20 -18.83 11.24 -11.68
C MET A 20 -19.78 11.82 -12.73
N ASP A 21 -19.33 12.81 -13.50
CA ASP A 21 -20.13 13.46 -14.53
C ASP A 21 -20.54 12.47 -15.63
N ILE A 22 -19.64 11.56 -16.03
CA ILE A 22 -19.92 10.48 -16.99
C ILE A 22 -20.98 9.51 -16.45
N LEU A 23 -20.91 9.19 -15.16
CA LEU A 23 -21.85 8.27 -14.51
C LEU A 23 -23.17 8.94 -14.08
N GLY A 24 -23.30 10.27 -14.23
CA GLY A 24 -24.42 11.03 -13.70
C GLY A 24 -24.52 10.94 -12.16
N MET A 25 -23.40 10.70 -11.49
CA MET A 25 -23.33 10.45 -10.05
C MET A 25 -23.19 11.78 -9.29
N SER A 26 -24.06 12.02 -8.31
CA SER A 26 -23.92 13.19 -7.44
C SER A 26 -22.86 12.94 -6.35
N LYS A 27 -22.40 14.01 -5.70
CA LYS A 27 -21.50 13.88 -4.54
C LYS A 27 -22.10 13.04 -3.41
N ARG A 28 -23.42 13.10 -3.23
CA ARG A 28 -24.11 12.30 -2.21
C ARG A 28 -24.02 10.81 -2.55
N ASP A 29 -24.26 10.48 -3.81
CA ASP A 29 -24.20 9.09 -4.29
C ASP A 29 -22.78 8.53 -4.16
N LEU A 30 -21.75 9.33 -4.47
CA LEU A 30 -20.36 8.91 -4.26
C LEU A 30 -20.03 8.68 -2.77
N VAL A 31 -20.52 9.53 -1.88
CA VAL A 31 -20.37 9.35 -0.42
C VAL A 31 -21.03 8.06 0.05
N GLU A 32 -22.24 7.78 -0.45
CA GLU A 32 -23.00 6.58 -0.11
C GLU A 32 -22.32 5.31 -0.65
N ALA A 33 -21.91 5.33 -1.92
CA ALA A 33 -21.26 4.20 -2.58
C ALA A 33 -19.87 3.89 -2.02
N SER A 34 -19.06 4.90 -1.70
CA SER A 34 -17.71 4.72 -1.14
C SER A 34 -17.70 4.53 0.39
N GLY A 35 -18.83 4.82 1.07
CA GLY A 35 -18.92 4.84 2.53
C GLY A 35 -18.01 5.89 3.20
N LEU A 36 -17.40 6.80 2.43
CA LEU A 36 -16.45 7.78 2.96
C LEU A 36 -17.15 8.98 3.60
N ASN A 37 -16.44 9.67 4.48
CA ASN A 37 -16.95 10.93 5.03
C ASN A 37 -17.14 11.99 3.94
N CYS A 38 -18.23 12.76 4.03
CA CYS A 38 -18.54 13.82 3.07
C CYS A 38 -17.44 14.89 2.93
N ASN A 39 -16.65 15.13 3.98
CA ASN A 39 -15.50 16.02 3.95
C ASN A 39 -14.31 15.43 3.18
N THR A 40 -14.09 14.11 3.27
CA THR A 40 -13.07 13.41 2.47
C THR A 40 -13.38 13.57 0.99
N VAL A 41 -14.62 13.27 0.60
CA VAL A 41 -15.07 13.40 -0.80
C VAL A 41 -15.01 14.86 -1.25
N LYS A 42 -15.46 15.81 -0.42
CA LYS A 42 -15.38 17.25 -0.74
C LYS A 42 -13.97 17.69 -1.10
N ARG A 43 -12.97 17.25 -0.32
CA ARG A 43 -11.57 17.66 -0.48
C ARG A 43 -10.91 17.01 -1.70
N ILE A 44 -11.29 15.78 -2.03
CA ILE A 44 -10.82 15.13 -3.25
C ILE A 44 -11.39 15.82 -4.49
N LEU A 45 -12.67 16.20 -4.45
CA LEU A 45 -13.32 16.94 -5.54
C LEU A 45 -12.83 18.38 -5.68
N SER A 46 -12.39 19.03 -4.59
CA SER A 46 -11.83 20.39 -4.67
C SER A 46 -10.49 20.45 -5.39
N ASN A 47 -9.85 19.29 -5.64
CA ASN A 47 -8.61 19.18 -6.39
C ASN A 47 -7.48 20.07 -5.85
N ASP A 48 -7.53 20.40 -4.56
CA ASP A 48 -6.64 21.34 -3.92
C ASP A 48 -5.26 20.68 -3.71
N PRO A 49 -4.21 21.15 -4.42
CA PRO A 49 -2.89 20.55 -4.32
C PRO A 49 -2.17 20.93 -3.03
N GLU A 50 -2.67 21.84 -2.17
CA GLU A 50 -2.01 22.20 -0.92
C GLU A 50 -2.31 21.24 0.24
N GLU A 51 -3.32 20.38 0.11
CA GLU A 51 -3.70 19.47 1.18
C GLU A 51 -3.13 18.05 1.03
N PHE A 52 -2.89 17.43 2.20
CA PHE A 52 -2.39 16.08 2.45
C PHE A 52 -2.68 15.04 1.35
N ASN A 53 -1.70 14.16 1.12
CA ASN A 53 -1.80 13.03 0.19
C ASN A 53 -3.02 12.14 0.46
N THR A 54 -3.57 11.56 -0.62
CA THR A 54 -4.70 10.63 -0.53
C THR A 54 -4.20 9.28 -0.04
N ARG A 55 -4.83 8.73 1.00
CA ARG A 55 -4.47 7.42 1.51
C ARG A 55 -4.92 6.32 0.55
N LEU A 56 -4.12 5.28 0.36
CA LEU A 56 -4.40 4.18 -0.57
C LEU A 56 -5.79 3.57 -0.38
N GLU A 57 -6.20 3.30 0.85
CA GLU A 57 -7.51 2.72 1.15
C GLU A 57 -8.66 3.65 0.75
N THR A 58 -8.49 4.96 0.93
CA THR A 58 -9.46 5.97 0.46
C THR A 58 -9.52 6.01 -1.06
N ALA A 59 -8.38 5.89 -1.74
CA ALA A 59 -8.31 5.86 -3.19
C ALA A 59 -9.00 4.63 -3.78
N ILE A 60 -8.82 3.46 -3.16
CA ILE A 60 -9.48 2.21 -3.56
C ILE A 60 -11.00 2.34 -3.45
N LEU A 61 -11.51 2.82 -2.31
CA LEU A 61 -12.97 2.97 -2.10
C LEU A 61 -13.63 3.91 -3.12
N ILE A 62 -12.93 4.96 -3.54
CA ILE A 62 -13.44 5.87 -4.59
C ILE A 62 -13.39 5.22 -5.95
N ALA A 63 -12.30 4.52 -6.27
CA ALA A 63 -12.17 3.82 -7.53
C ALA A 63 -13.25 2.73 -7.68
N GLU A 64 -13.49 1.95 -6.63
CA GLU A 64 -14.55 0.94 -6.57
C GLU A 64 -15.94 1.57 -6.74
N ALA A 65 -16.23 2.67 -6.04
CA ALA A 65 -17.50 3.39 -6.18
C ALA A 65 -17.76 3.91 -7.60
N LEU A 66 -16.70 4.23 -8.34
CA LEU A 66 -16.77 4.70 -9.73
C LEU A 66 -16.62 3.58 -10.77
N GLY A 67 -16.42 2.33 -10.34
CA GLY A 67 -16.16 1.20 -11.24
C GLY A 67 -14.85 1.33 -12.04
N LEU A 68 -13.88 2.05 -11.48
CA LEU A 68 -12.56 2.30 -12.07
C LEU A 68 -11.45 1.65 -11.25
N THR A 69 -10.26 1.56 -11.82
CA THR A 69 -9.03 1.26 -11.07
C THR A 69 -8.36 2.54 -10.58
N ILE A 70 -7.56 2.43 -9.51
CA ILE A 70 -6.81 3.57 -8.96
C ILE A 70 -5.89 4.26 -9.97
N HIS A 71 -5.45 3.54 -11.02
CA HIS A 71 -4.56 4.05 -12.07
C HIS A 71 -5.31 4.80 -13.19
N GLU A 72 -6.62 4.58 -13.31
CA GLU A 72 -7.49 5.30 -14.25
C GLU A 72 -7.96 6.64 -13.67
N ILE A 73 -7.70 6.90 -12.39
CA ILE A 73 -8.04 8.15 -11.72
C ILE A 73 -6.80 9.05 -11.64
N LYS A 74 -6.94 10.28 -12.11
CA LYS A 74 -5.97 11.37 -11.90
C LYS A 74 -6.22 11.97 -10.52
N TRP A 75 -5.36 11.61 -9.57
CA TRP A 75 -5.43 12.11 -8.20
C TRP A 75 -4.85 13.53 -8.08
N PRO A 76 -5.41 14.40 -7.22
CA PRO A 76 -4.87 15.75 -6.99
C PRO A 76 -3.42 15.73 -6.47
N ARG A 77 -3.08 14.70 -5.69
CA ARG A 77 -1.74 14.38 -5.17
C ARG A 77 -1.49 12.88 -5.23
N ASP A 78 -0.24 12.48 -5.01
CA ASP A 78 0.16 11.08 -4.95
C ASP A 78 -0.66 10.28 -3.92
N ILE A 79 -0.89 9.01 -4.25
CA ILE A 79 -1.46 8.03 -3.35
C ILE A 79 -0.36 7.51 -2.42
N THR A 80 -0.61 7.56 -1.12
CA THR A 80 0.34 7.08 -0.11
C THR A 80 -0.30 6.14 0.88
N ARG A 81 0.52 5.33 1.57
CA ARG A 81 0.08 4.59 2.76
C ARG A 81 -0.08 5.48 3.99
N VAL A 82 0.31 6.75 3.87
CA VAL A 82 0.34 7.75 4.93
C VAL A 82 -0.42 8.97 4.43
N GLY A 83 -1.71 9.05 4.77
CA GLY A 83 -2.62 10.08 4.27
C GLY A 83 -3.82 10.24 5.20
N ARG A 84 -4.98 10.70 4.71
CA ARG A 84 -6.21 10.71 5.53
C ARG A 84 -6.74 9.30 5.71
N PRO A 85 -6.97 8.81 6.95
CA PRO A 85 -7.63 7.53 7.15
C PRO A 85 -9.02 7.55 6.48
N PRO A 86 -9.46 6.40 5.95
CA PRO A 86 -10.82 6.30 5.42
C PRO A 86 -11.83 6.62 6.53
N HIS A 87 -12.99 7.15 6.14
CA HIS A 87 -14.13 7.50 7.01
C HIS A 87 -13.95 8.62 8.04
N THR A 88 -12.72 9.06 8.37
CA THR A 88 -12.52 10.09 9.41
C THR A 88 -12.48 11.52 8.85
N GLY A 89 -12.00 11.70 7.62
CA GLY A 89 -11.75 13.02 7.04
C GLY A 89 -10.55 13.78 7.64
N CYS A 90 -9.94 13.24 8.69
CA CYS A 90 -8.82 13.84 9.40
C CYS A 90 -7.48 13.41 8.76
N PRO A 91 -6.47 14.29 8.69
CA PRO A 91 -5.13 13.87 8.28
C PRO A 91 -4.46 13.01 9.36
N ILE A 92 -3.65 12.02 8.96
CA ILE A 92 -2.70 11.38 9.89
C ILE A 92 -1.60 12.39 10.20
N THR A 93 -1.56 12.85 11.45
CA THR A 93 -0.55 13.82 11.93
C THR A 93 0.67 13.16 12.56
N THR A 94 0.56 11.90 12.99
CA THR A 94 1.65 11.15 13.64
C THR A 94 1.72 9.73 13.10
N VAL A 95 2.93 9.26 12.78
CA VAL A 95 3.18 7.89 12.33
C VAL A 95 4.19 7.24 13.27
N THR A 96 3.75 6.24 14.02
CA THR A 96 4.65 5.41 14.83
C THR A 96 5.15 4.24 13.99
N LYS A 97 6.47 4.12 13.84
CA LYS A 97 7.11 2.97 13.19
C LYS A 97 7.89 2.16 14.22
N THR A 98 7.58 0.87 14.33
CA THR A 98 8.37 -0.07 15.15
C THR A 98 9.43 -0.70 14.26
N ILE A 99 10.71 -0.54 14.61
CA ILE A 99 11.84 -1.16 13.92
C ILE A 99 12.36 -2.30 14.80
N THR A 100 12.28 -3.53 14.31
CA THR A 100 12.87 -4.71 14.97
C THR A 100 14.23 -4.99 14.37
N ILE A 101 15.29 -4.90 15.17
CA ILE A 101 16.67 -5.20 14.75
C ILE A 101 16.99 -6.65 15.16
N THR A 102 17.10 -7.55 14.19
CA THR A 102 17.56 -8.93 14.40
C THR A 102 19.09 -8.96 14.27
N ARG A 103 19.82 -9.25 15.35
CA ARG A 103 21.27 -9.51 15.30
C ARG A 103 21.51 -11.00 15.11
N VAL A 104 22.23 -11.37 14.04
CA VAL A 104 22.76 -12.73 13.85
C VAL A 104 24.11 -12.80 14.55
N VAL A 105 24.27 -13.72 15.50
CA VAL A 105 25.54 -13.98 16.17
C VAL A 105 26.09 -15.29 15.59
N GLU A 106 27.23 -15.20 14.90
CA GLU A 106 27.97 -16.39 14.48
C GLU A 106 28.71 -16.98 15.69
N ILE A 107 28.22 -18.10 16.19
CA ILE A 107 28.91 -18.86 17.25
C ILE A 107 29.83 -19.85 16.55
N LYS A 108 31.14 -19.69 16.73
CA LYS A 108 32.12 -20.69 16.29
C LYS A 108 32.00 -21.90 17.21
N VAL A 109 31.37 -22.97 16.73
CA VAL A 109 31.26 -24.22 17.48
C VAL A 109 32.60 -24.95 17.39
N PRO A 110 33.19 -25.39 18.51
CA PRO A 110 34.41 -26.19 18.48
C PRO A 110 34.14 -27.53 17.78
N VAL A 111 35.12 -28.04 17.04
CA VAL A 111 35.01 -29.32 16.31
C VAL A 111 35.99 -30.35 16.87
N CYS A 112 35.61 -31.63 16.86
CA CYS A 112 36.47 -32.72 17.31
C CYS A 112 37.68 -32.84 16.36
N PRO A 113 38.92 -32.90 16.87
CA PRO A 113 40.10 -33.02 16.02
C PRO A 113 40.19 -34.37 15.28
N THR A 114 39.51 -35.40 15.77
CA THR A 114 39.59 -36.78 15.25
C THR A 114 38.52 -37.06 14.20
N CYS A 115 37.23 -36.84 14.51
CA CYS A 115 36.12 -37.12 13.58
C CYS A 115 35.59 -35.87 12.87
N ARG A 116 36.07 -34.67 13.21
CA ARG A 116 35.63 -33.37 12.65
C ARG A 116 34.14 -33.05 12.82
N LEU A 117 33.44 -33.78 13.69
CA LEU A 117 32.07 -33.44 14.10
C LEU A 117 32.07 -32.27 15.09
N GLU A 118 30.98 -31.50 15.10
CA GLU A 118 30.76 -30.45 16.09
C GLU A 118 30.77 -31.04 17.51
N LEU A 119 31.53 -30.41 18.40
CA LEU A 119 31.58 -30.83 19.79
C LEU A 119 30.33 -30.34 20.52
N PRO A 120 29.70 -31.19 21.35
CA PRO A 120 28.69 -30.73 22.28
C PRO A 120 29.30 -29.71 23.26
N LEU A 121 28.46 -28.94 23.94
CA LEU A 121 28.89 -27.93 24.92
C LEU A 121 29.78 -28.50 26.04
N THR A 122 29.71 -29.80 26.27
CA THR A 122 30.53 -30.53 27.24
C THR A 122 32.01 -30.64 26.81
N GLY A 123 32.33 -30.41 25.54
CA GLY A 123 33.69 -30.44 24.99
C GLY A 123 34.26 -31.84 24.77
N VAL A 124 33.47 -32.90 24.98
CA VAL A 124 33.86 -34.31 24.77
C VAL A 124 33.12 -34.85 23.55
N CYS A 125 33.83 -35.56 22.66
CA CYS A 125 33.22 -36.15 21.48
C CYS A 125 32.61 -37.52 21.82
N ASP A 126 31.28 -37.62 21.75
CA ASP A 126 30.54 -38.86 22.02
C ASP A 126 30.85 -40.02 21.06
N THR A 127 31.48 -39.74 19.91
CA THR A 127 31.85 -40.75 18.91
C THR A 127 33.29 -41.25 19.07
N CYS A 128 34.17 -40.45 19.68
CA CYS A 128 35.60 -40.77 19.83
C CYS A 128 35.99 -41.09 21.28
N SER A 129 35.01 -41.10 22.19
CA SER A 129 35.15 -41.47 23.61
C SER A 129 35.21 -42.98 23.80
#